data_AF-A0AAU5APR8-F1
#
_entry.id   AF-A0AAU5APR8-F1
#
_cell.length_a   1.000
_cell.length_b   1.000
_cell.length_c   1.000
_cell.angle_alpha   90.00
_cell.angle_beta   90.00
_cell.angle_gamma   90.00
#
_symmetry.space_group_name_H-M   'P 1'
#
loop_
_entity.id
_entity.type
_entity.pdbx_description
1 polymer ?
#
loop_
_entity_poly.entity_id
_entity_poly.type
_entity_poly.pdbx_seq_one_letter_code
_entity_poly.pdbx_strand_id
1 'polypeptide(L)'
;MFTTAWTASPQLPSEGFTPNWSREGFWRQSLRQVVRLSAGGERVRVRFSNAYGNSPVRVAAGAVAAGGVAVRLAFGGAGEGVMPARGELVSDPVQLAVAAGESVAVTVYCDSATGPATFHAQAFATSHRGAGCLLDGEGFSESSESWYFLSAVETDSGRGDGIVLFGDSITDGFGSTPGADRRWSDALASRTGRPVLNAGIGGNLLLNDSAWYGERGVRRFARDVLRLAGVDTVVVLLGLNDIGFSETDVQPTYKPAPVVSSGEVIGG
;
A
#
# COMPACT_ATOMS: atom_id res chain seq x y z
N MET A 1 -17.35 8.44 -11.74
CA MET A 1 -16.60 7.17 -11.86
C MET A 1 -15.44 7.23 -10.88
N PHE A 2 -15.08 6.13 -10.23
CA PHE A 2 -13.93 6.14 -9.31
C PHE A 2 -12.62 5.95 -10.05
N THR A 3 -11.58 6.64 -9.58
CA THR A 3 -10.20 6.58 -10.03
C THR A 3 -9.33 6.27 -8.82
N THR A 4 -8.34 5.39 -8.97
CA THR A 4 -7.35 5.17 -7.92
C THR A 4 -6.47 6.41 -7.79
N ALA A 5 -6.41 6.98 -6.58
CA ALA A 5 -5.67 8.20 -6.27
C ALA A 5 -4.37 7.91 -5.50
N TRP A 6 -4.31 6.77 -4.81
CA TRP A 6 -3.14 6.27 -4.11
C TRP A 6 -3.23 4.74 -4.03
N THR A 7 -2.07 4.05 -4.04
CA THR A 7 -1.98 2.58 -3.90
C THR A 7 -0.70 2.19 -3.15
N ALA A 8 -0.69 0.99 -2.58
CA ALA A 8 0.52 0.30 -2.13
C ALA A 8 0.43 -1.19 -2.45
N SER A 9 1.53 -1.78 -2.93
CA SER A 9 1.58 -3.21 -3.29
C SER A 9 1.63 -4.09 -2.05
N PRO A 10 0.69 -5.04 -1.86
CA PRO A 10 0.70 -5.94 -0.71
C PRO A 10 1.90 -6.91 -0.71
N GLN A 11 2.49 -7.11 0.47
CA GLN A 11 3.52 -8.10 0.80
C GLN A 11 3.08 -9.04 1.94
N LEU A 12 3.71 -10.22 1.95
CA LEU A 12 3.64 -11.18 3.06
C LEU A 12 4.16 -10.55 4.35
N PRO A 13 3.53 -10.81 5.51
CA PRO A 13 4.10 -10.43 6.80
C PRO A 13 5.52 -10.97 6.96
N SER A 14 6.47 -10.12 7.34
CA SER A 14 7.88 -10.47 7.43
C SER A 14 8.60 -9.66 8.52
N GLU A 15 9.81 -10.09 8.88
CA GLU A 15 10.64 -9.32 9.83
C GLU A 15 11.06 -7.97 9.24
N GLY A 16 11.29 -7.91 7.92
CA GLY A 16 11.65 -6.69 7.22
C GLY A 16 13.00 -6.10 7.65
N PHE A 17 13.37 -4.98 7.03
CA PHE A 17 14.62 -4.27 7.34
C PHE A 17 14.53 -3.37 8.57
N THR A 18 13.32 -2.99 8.93
CA THR A 18 13.03 -2.06 10.02
C THR A 18 11.91 -2.63 10.88
N PRO A 19 11.86 -2.28 12.18
CA PRO A 19 10.78 -2.69 13.06
C PRO A 19 9.40 -2.40 12.47
N ASN A 20 8.55 -3.42 12.42
CA ASN A 20 7.20 -3.35 11.90
C ASN A 20 6.29 -4.31 12.68
N TRP A 21 4.98 -4.18 12.49
CA TRP A 21 3.95 -4.92 13.23
C TRP A 21 3.35 -6.07 12.42
N SER A 22 3.89 -6.41 11.25
CA SER A 22 3.21 -7.31 10.31
C SER A 22 3.10 -8.72 10.87
N ARG A 23 4.13 -9.24 11.54
CA ARG A 23 4.09 -10.58 12.15
C ARG A 23 3.24 -10.64 13.41
N GLU A 24 3.23 -9.57 14.20
CA GLU A 24 2.44 -9.45 15.43
C GLU A 24 0.94 -9.31 15.11
N GLY A 25 0.62 -8.48 14.11
CA GLY A 25 -0.74 -8.05 13.83
C GLY A 25 -1.23 -6.99 14.81
N PHE A 26 -2.54 -6.91 14.96
CA PHE A 26 -3.22 -5.93 15.80
C PHE A 26 -4.27 -6.63 16.67
N TRP A 27 -4.48 -6.12 17.88
CA TRP A 27 -5.52 -6.60 18.78
C TRP A 27 -5.95 -5.49 19.74
N ARG A 28 -7.23 -5.11 19.71
CA ARG A 28 -7.79 -3.99 20.50
C ARG A 28 -7.01 -2.70 20.30
N GLN A 29 -6.65 -2.44 19.05
CA GLN A 29 -5.81 -1.32 18.66
C GLN A 29 -6.39 -0.61 17.44
N SER A 30 -6.13 0.69 17.37
CA SER A 30 -6.35 1.50 16.18
C SER A 30 -5.05 1.67 15.42
N LEU A 31 -5.16 1.62 14.10
CA LEU A 31 -4.09 1.85 13.15
C LEU A 31 -4.47 3.08 12.30
N ARG A 32 -3.63 4.11 12.30
CA ARG A 32 -3.80 5.34 11.51
C ARG A 32 -2.68 5.46 10.50
N GLN A 33 -3.03 5.70 9.23
CA GLN A 33 -2.11 5.72 8.10
C GLN A 33 -2.38 6.93 7.23
N VAL A 34 -1.36 7.73 6.95
CA VAL A 34 -1.49 9.01 6.24
C VAL A 34 -0.95 8.88 4.82
N VAL A 35 -1.80 9.05 3.82
CA VAL A 35 -1.43 8.86 2.42
C VAL A 35 -1.70 10.11 1.61
N ARG A 36 -0.74 10.51 0.77
CA ARG A 36 -0.88 11.64 -0.14
C ARG A 36 -1.53 11.20 -1.44
N LEU A 37 -2.64 11.84 -1.82
CA LEU A 37 -3.43 11.48 -2.98
C LEU A 37 -2.91 12.18 -4.24
N SER A 38 -2.81 11.47 -5.35
CA SER A 38 -2.43 12.04 -6.66
C SER A 38 -3.62 12.54 -7.49
N ALA A 39 -4.85 12.24 -7.05
CA ALA A 39 -6.09 12.71 -7.65
C ALA A 39 -7.05 13.20 -6.56
N GLY A 40 -7.71 14.34 -6.80
CA GLY A 40 -8.74 14.89 -5.92
C GLY A 40 -10.14 14.34 -6.23
N GLY A 41 -11.16 14.79 -5.50
CA GLY A 41 -12.56 14.43 -5.74
C GLY A 41 -13.45 14.87 -4.59
N GLU A 42 -14.75 14.61 -4.72
CA GLU A 42 -15.77 14.96 -3.72
C GLU A 42 -16.12 13.78 -2.81
N ARG A 43 -15.88 12.57 -3.30
CA ARG A 43 -16.07 11.33 -2.54
C ARG A 43 -14.81 10.49 -2.55
N VAL A 44 -14.56 9.89 -1.40
CA VAL A 44 -13.44 8.97 -1.16
C VAL A 44 -13.97 7.57 -0.91
N ARG A 45 -13.25 6.57 -1.39
CA ARG A 45 -13.46 5.15 -1.10
C ARG A 45 -12.13 4.51 -0.73
N VAL A 46 -12.13 3.67 0.31
CA VAL A 46 -10.91 3.06 0.85
C VAL A 46 -10.93 1.55 0.62
N ARG A 47 -9.79 1.00 0.18
CA ARG A 47 -9.62 -0.43 -0.10
C ARG A 47 -8.59 -1.04 0.83
N PHE A 48 -8.97 -2.13 1.45
CA PHE A 48 -8.14 -2.95 2.32
C PHE A 48 -7.92 -4.33 1.72
N SER A 49 -6.75 -4.92 1.96
CA SER A 49 -6.34 -6.21 1.44
C SER A 49 -5.84 -7.10 2.58
N ASN A 50 -6.37 -8.32 2.63
CA ASN A 50 -5.90 -9.43 3.43
C ASN A 50 -5.35 -10.53 2.53
N ALA A 51 -4.67 -10.15 1.43
CA ALA A 51 -4.15 -11.05 0.40
C ALA A 51 -3.28 -12.18 0.98
N TYR A 52 -2.61 -11.94 2.10
CA TYR A 52 -1.72 -12.91 2.72
C TYR A 52 -2.23 -13.55 4.01
N GLY A 53 -3.37 -13.09 4.55
CA GLY A 53 -3.96 -13.66 5.75
C GLY A 53 -4.68 -14.97 5.48
N ASN A 54 -4.56 -15.92 6.42
CA ASN A 54 -5.23 -17.21 6.38
C ASN A 54 -6.57 -17.24 7.12
N SER A 55 -6.91 -16.16 7.80
CA SER A 55 -8.16 -15.99 8.55
C SER A 55 -8.80 -14.66 8.19
N PRO A 56 -10.14 -14.53 8.32
CA PRO A 56 -10.81 -13.24 8.17
C PRO A 56 -10.30 -12.22 9.20
N VAL A 57 -10.22 -10.95 8.78
CA VAL A 57 -9.85 -9.82 9.65
C VAL A 57 -11.05 -8.88 9.77
N ARG A 58 -11.54 -8.68 10.99
CA ARG A 58 -12.66 -7.76 11.25
C ARG A 58 -12.15 -6.34 11.50
N VAL A 59 -12.65 -5.41 10.69
CA VAL A 59 -12.57 -3.97 10.93
C VAL A 59 -13.79 -3.58 11.72
N ALA A 60 -13.63 -3.39 13.03
CA ALA A 60 -14.75 -3.11 13.93
C ALA A 60 -15.30 -1.69 13.74
N ALA A 61 -14.44 -0.76 13.31
CA ALA A 61 -14.84 0.58 12.88
C ALA A 61 -13.71 1.22 12.06
N GLY A 62 -14.05 2.21 11.24
CA GLY A 62 -13.07 2.98 10.46
C GLY A 62 -13.48 4.42 10.24
N ALA A 63 -12.50 5.26 9.91
CA ALA A 63 -12.69 6.65 9.54
C ALA A 63 -11.64 7.08 8.51
N VAL A 64 -11.99 8.07 7.69
CA VAL A 64 -11.05 8.80 6.83
C VAL A 64 -11.15 10.29 7.14
N ALA A 65 -10.02 10.97 7.23
CA ALA A 65 -9.96 12.38 7.57
C ALA A 65 -9.05 13.18 6.62
N ALA A 66 -9.48 14.38 6.28
CA ALA A 66 -8.75 15.36 5.46
C ALA A 66 -9.16 16.78 5.88
N GLY A 67 -8.27 17.76 5.79
CA GLY A 67 -8.59 19.16 6.12
C GLY A 67 -9.22 19.40 7.51
N GLY A 68 -8.95 18.55 8.50
CA GLY A 68 -9.57 18.63 9.84
C GLY A 68 -10.99 18.04 9.94
N VAL A 69 -11.54 17.53 8.84
CA VAL A 69 -12.83 16.82 8.80
C VAL A 69 -12.58 15.32 8.85
N ALA A 70 -13.27 14.61 9.73
CA ALA A 70 -13.23 13.16 9.83
C ALA A 70 -14.61 12.55 9.54
N VAL A 71 -14.66 11.54 8.67
CA VAL A 71 -15.89 10.86 8.25
C VAL A 71 -15.77 9.37 8.54
N ARG A 72 -16.82 8.78 9.12
CA ARG A 72 -16.88 7.35 9.41
C ARG A 72 -16.99 6.54 8.12
N LEU A 73 -16.23 5.45 8.05
CA LEU A 73 -16.36 4.46 6.98
C LEU A 73 -17.52 3.51 7.30
N ALA A 74 -18.21 3.09 6.24
CA ALA A 74 -19.16 1.99 6.27
C ALA A 74 -18.76 0.95 5.23
N PHE A 75 -19.30 -0.27 5.35
CA PHE A 75 -19.03 -1.41 4.48
C PHE A 75 -20.37 -2.10 4.17
N GLY A 76 -20.93 -1.86 2.98
CA GLY A 76 -22.26 -2.37 2.63
C GLY A 76 -23.36 -1.82 3.53
N GLY A 77 -23.22 -0.57 3.99
CA GLY A 77 -24.12 0.11 4.91
C GLY A 77 -23.88 -0.14 6.40
N ALA A 78 -23.00 -1.08 6.77
CA ALA A 78 -22.65 -1.37 8.16
C ALA A 78 -21.42 -0.57 8.62
N GLY A 79 -21.36 -0.16 9.89
CA GLY A 79 -20.19 0.54 10.46
C GLY A 79 -18.96 -0.34 10.68
N GLU A 80 -19.08 -1.64 10.44
CA GLU A 80 -18.03 -2.65 10.54
C GLU A 80 -17.95 -3.46 9.26
N GLY A 81 -16.81 -4.10 9.02
CA GLY A 81 -16.60 -4.94 7.85
C GLY A 81 -15.60 -6.06 8.12
N VAL A 82 -15.59 -7.07 7.26
CA VAL A 82 -14.68 -8.21 7.35
C VAL A 82 -13.92 -8.34 6.05
N MET A 83 -12.59 -8.28 6.13
CA MET A 83 -11.71 -8.74 5.05
C MET A 83 -11.66 -10.28 5.10
N PRO A 84 -12.12 -11.00 4.07
CA PRO A 84 -12.00 -12.45 4.03
C PRO A 84 -10.53 -12.90 4.06
N ALA A 85 -10.27 -14.15 4.42
CA ALA A 85 -8.96 -14.76 4.19
C ALA A 85 -8.62 -14.67 2.70
N ARG A 86 -7.41 -14.20 2.36
CA ARG A 86 -6.97 -13.99 0.97
C ARG A 86 -7.85 -13.02 0.16
N GLY A 87 -8.65 -12.19 0.83
CA GLY A 87 -9.65 -11.32 0.22
C GLY A 87 -9.38 -9.83 0.39
N GLU A 88 -10.30 -9.02 -0.11
CA GLU A 88 -10.30 -7.56 0.00
C GLU A 88 -11.57 -7.09 0.73
N LEU A 89 -11.51 -5.89 1.30
CA LEU A 89 -12.65 -5.15 1.83
C LEU A 89 -12.63 -3.74 1.25
N VAL A 90 -13.76 -3.27 0.77
CA VAL A 90 -13.89 -1.93 0.18
C VAL A 90 -14.96 -1.17 0.96
N SER A 91 -14.65 0.05 1.38
CA SER A 91 -15.65 0.90 2.03
C SER A 91 -16.73 1.34 1.06
N ASP A 92 -17.88 1.75 1.60
CA ASP A 92 -18.82 2.58 0.87
C ASP A 92 -18.16 3.94 0.55
N PRO A 93 -18.57 4.62 -0.54
CA PRO A 93 -18.19 6.00 -0.79
C PRO A 93 -18.60 6.94 0.36
N VAL A 94 -17.67 7.78 0.81
CA VAL A 94 -17.95 8.83 1.81
C VAL A 94 -17.76 10.22 1.20
N GLN A 95 -18.59 11.18 1.62
CA GLN A 95 -18.45 12.58 1.20
C GLN A 95 -17.29 13.22 1.95
N LEU A 96 -16.19 13.47 1.25
CA LEU A 96 -14.99 14.10 1.79
C LEU A 96 -14.25 14.73 0.60
N ALA A 97 -14.37 16.05 0.47
CA ALA A 97 -13.69 16.79 -0.59
C ALA A 97 -12.19 16.81 -0.32
N VAL A 98 -11.41 16.42 -1.33
CA VAL A 98 -9.94 16.35 -1.27
C VAL A 98 -9.33 16.86 -2.57
N ALA A 99 -8.23 17.59 -2.48
CA ALA A 99 -7.47 18.04 -3.63
C ALA A 99 -6.39 17.04 -4.05
N ALA A 100 -5.97 17.08 -5.32
CA ALA A 100 -4.76 16.37 -5.74
C ALA A 100 -3.55 16.96 -5.00
N GLY A 101 -2.70 16.10 -4.47
CA GLY A 101 -1.56 16.47 -3.61
C GLY A 101 -1.92 16.64 -2.14
N GLU A 102 -3.18 16.50 -1.74
CA GLU A 102 -3.61 16.52 -0.34
C GLU A 102 -3.42 15.14 0.32
N SER A 103 -3.13 15.15 1.62
CA SER A 103 -3.00 13.93 2.42
C SER A 103 -4.28 13.60 3.16
N VAL A 104 -4.65 12.32 3.18
CA VAL A 104 -5.76 11.79 3.96
C VAL A 104 -5.23 10.84 5.03
N ALA A 105 -5.82 10.89 6.22
CA ALA A 105 -5.57 9.94 7.29
C ALA A 105 -6.67 8.88 7.31
N VAL A 106 -6.32 7.62 7.06
CA VAL A 106 -7.20 6.46 7.20
C VAL A 106 -6.94 5.82 8.55
N THR A 107 -7.96 5.71 9.39
CA THR A 107 -7.88 5.02 10.69
C THR A 107 -8.83 3.84 10.71
N VAL A 108 -8.35 2.67 11.14
CA VAL A 108 -9.17 1.47 11.38
C VAL A 108 -8.96 0.97 12.80
N TYR A 109 -10.02 0.46 13.42
CA TYR A 109 -9.98 -0.18 14.73
C TYR A 109 -10.22 -1.69 14.59
N CYS A 110 -9.28 -2.48 15.11
CA CYS A 110 -9.37 -3.94 15.18
C CYS A 110 -9.59 -4.34 16.63
N ASP A 111 -10.82 -4.74 16.99
CA ASP A 111 -11.20 -5.13 18.36
C ASP A 111 -10.86 -6.58 18.72
N SER A 112 -10.54 -7.37 17.70
CA SER A 112 -10.17 -8.78 17.74
C SER A 112 -8.80 -8.96 17.09
N ALA A 113 -8.12 -10.07 17.42
CA ALA A 113 -6.79 -10.34 16.92
C ALA A 113 -6.84 -10.55 15.39
N THR A 114 -6.04 -9.79 14.65
CA THR A 114 -5.97 -9.92 13.19
C THR A 114 -5.14 -11.11 12.75
N GLY A 115 -4.25 -11.61 13.62
CA GLY A 115 -3.11 -12.43 13.22
C GLY A 115 -2.12 -11.63 12.35
N PRO A 116 -1.15 -12.30 11.71
CA PRO A 116 -0.18 -11.63 10.85
C PRO A 116 -0.86 -10.79 9.76
N ALA A 117 -0.48 -9.51 9.69
CA ALA A 117 -1.08 -8.51 8.83
C ALA A 117 -0.44 -8.49 7.45
N THR A 118 -1.29 -8.54 6.41
CA THR A 118 -0.88 -8.12 5.05
C THR A 118 -0.37 -6.68 5.14
N PHE A 119 0.82 -6.42 4.62
CA PHE A 119 1.49 -5.14 4.81
C PHE A 119 2.24 -4.70 3.56
N HIS A 120 2.85 -3.52 3.61
CA HIS A 120 3.81 -3.02 2.64
C HIS A 120 4.97 -2.43 3.44
N ALA A 121 6.16 -3.00 3.24
CA ALA A 121 7.37 -2.60 3.93
C ALA A 121 7.88 -1.26 3.41
N GLN A 122 8.68 -0.55 4.22
CA GLN A 122 9.40 0.65 3.76
C GLN A 122 8.50 1.66 3.04
N ALA A 123 7.36 1.98 3.64
CA ALA A 123 6.37 2.91 3.08
C ALA A 123 6.90 4.34 2.85
N PHE A 124 8.03 4.68 3.47
CA PHE A 124 8.59 6.03 3.57
C PHE A 124 7.57 7.07 4.04
N ALA A 125 6.66 6.63 4.90
CA ALA A 125 5.60 7.41 5.51
C ALA A 125 5.19 6.75 6.83
N THR A 126 4.72 7.57 7.77
CA THR A 126 4.50 7.12 9.14
C THR A 126 3.07 6.61 9.34
N SER A 127 2.98 5.38 9.81
CA SER A 127 1.78 4.79 10.40
C SER A 127 1.86 4.87 11.91
N HIS A 128 0.70 4.98 12.55
CA HIS A 128 0.57 5.08 13.99
C HIS A 128 -0.33 3.99 14.55
N ARG A 129 0.01 3.47 15.73
CA ARG A 129 -0.79 2.50 16.48
C ARG A 129 -1.04 2.99 17.91
N GLY A 130 -2.22 2.68 18.44
CA GLY A 130 -2.58 2.95 19.83
C GLY A 130 -3.67 2.01 20.31
N ALA A 131 -3.77 1.84 21.63
CA ALA A 131 -4.77 0.96 22.25
C ALA A 131 -6.17 1.58 22.19
N GLY A 132 -7.18 0.74 22.00
CA GLY A 132 -8.58 1.15 21.93
C GLY A 132 -8.99 1.75 20.59
N CYS A 133 -10.21 2.30 20.56
CA CYS A 133 -10.83 2.89 19.38
C CYS A 133 -10.50 4.40 19.32
N LEU A 134 -9.55 4.77 18.47
CA LEU A 134 -8.95 6.10 18.36
C LEU A 134 -9.35 6.82 17.06
N LEU A 135 -10.65 6.74 16.74
CA LEU A 135 -11.19 7.27 15.50
C LEU A 135 -11.40 8.79 15.51
N ASP A 136 -11.22 9.42 16.67
CA ASP A 136 -11.09 10.88 16.84
C ASP A 136 -9.69 11.39 16.47
N GLY A 137 -8.72 10.50 16.32
CA GLY A 137 -7.37 10.83 15.86
C GLY A 137 -6.33 11.02 16.96
N GLU A 138 -6.69 10.83 18.24
CA GLU A 138 -5.80 11.05 19.39
C GLU A 138 -5.36 9.74 20.06
N GLY A 139 -4.35 9.78 20.93
CA GLY A 139 -3.97 8.64 21.77
C GLY A 139 -3.09 7.57 21.11
N PHE A 140 -2.53 7.85 19.93
CA PHE A 140 -1.52 6.99 19.31
C PHE A 140 -0.17 7.12 20.03
N SER A 141 0.46 5.98 20.33
CA SER A 141 1.68 5.91 21.15
C SER A 141 2.86 5.26 20.44
N GLU A 142 2.62 4.57 19.33
CA GLU A 142 3.62 3.84 18.57
C GLU A 142 3.61 4.28 17.11
N SER A 143 4.75 4.14 16.42
CA SER A 143 4.87 4.45 15.00
C SER A 143 5.67 3.39 14.24
N SER A 144 5.42 3.30 12.94
CA SER A 144 6.10 2.40 12.01
C SER A 144 6.15 3.02 10.61
N GLU A 145 7.15 2.69 9.81
CA GLU A 145 7.29 3.13 8.42
C GLU A 145 6.80 2.05 7.44
N SER A 146 5.61 1.51 7.70
CA SER A 146 4.97 0.49 6.86
C SER A 146 3.47 0.72 6.79
N TRP A 147 2.85 0.30 5.69
CA TRP A 147 1.40 0.24 5.58
C TRP A 147 0.90 -1.15 5.94
N TYR A 148 -0.25 -1.24 6.58
CA TYR A 148 -0.90 -2.48 6.98
C TYR A 148 -2.33 -2.46 6.50
N PHE A 149 -2.72 -3.53 5.80
CA PHE A 149 -4.02 -3.76 5.15
C PHE A 149 -4.45 -2.73 4.10
N LEU A 150 -4.14 -1.44 4.23
CA LEU A 150 -4.51 -0.40 3.25
C LEU A 150 -3.80 -0.66 1.92
N SER A 151 -4.60 -0.81 0.87
CA SER A 151 -4.12 -1.17 -0.48
C SER A 151 -4.38 -0.08 -1.50
N ALA A 152 -5.48 0.67 -1.36
CA ALA A 152 -5.74 1.82 -2.22
C ALA A 152 -6.69 2.84 -1.57
N VAL A 153 -6.59 4.08 -2.02
CA VAL A 153 -7.60 5.12 -1.83
C VAL A 153 -8.03 5.59 -3.21
N GLU A 154 -9.34 5.63 -3.42
CA GLU A 154 -9.97 6.02 -4.68
C GLU A 154 -10.80 7.28 -4.48
N THR A 155 -10.80 8.16 -5.46
CA THR A 155 -11.68 9.33 -5.50
C THR A 155 -12.63 9.26 -6.69
N ASP A 156 -13.74 9.99 -6.64
CA ASP A 156 -14.69 10.05 -7.76
C ASP A 156 -14.31 11.05 -8.87
N SER A 157 -13.01 11.35 -9.00
CA SER A 157 -12.46 12.31 -9.99
C SER A 157 -12.88 12.05 -11.44
N GLY A 158 -13.25 10.81 -11.77
CA GLY A 158 -13.60 10.40 -13.13
C GLY A 158 -12.43 10.39 -14.11
N ARG A 159 -11.19 10.49 -13.63
CA ARG A 159 -9.99 10.44 -14.47
C ARG A 159 -9.73 9.02 -14.99
N GLY A 160 -9.33 8.95 -16.26
CA GLY A 160 -8.94 7.71 -16.94
C GLY A 160 -7.48 7.70 -17.40
N ASP A 161 -6.70 8.70 -17.02
CA ASP A 161 -5.33 8.94 -17.48
C ASP A 161 -4.28 8.65 -16.39
N GLY A 162 -4.57 7.73 -15.48
CA GLY A 162 -3.67 7.33 -14.40
C GLY A 162 -2.43 6.59 -14.89
N ILE A 163 -1.29 6.84 -14.24
CA ILE A 163 -0.01 6.18 -14.49
C ILE A 163 0.30 5.24 -13.32
N VAL A 164 0.56 3.96 -13.59
CA VAL A 164 1.09 3.04 -12.59
C VAL A 164 2.60 2.89 -12.78
N LEU A 165 3.35 3.06 -11.69
CA LEU A 165 4.78 2.84 -11.63
C LEU A 165 5.00 1.47 -10.99
N PHE A 166 5.35 0.48 -11.80
CA PHE A 166 5.50 -0.90 -11.38
C PHE A 166 7.00 -1.25 -11.31
N GLY A 167 7.52 -1.49 -10.11
CA GLY A 167 8.96 -1.65 -9.97
C GLY A 167 9.46 -2.10 -8.61
N ASP A 168 10.77 -1.94 -8.43
CA ASP A 168 11.50 -2.31 -7.22
C ASP A 168 11.69 -1.11 -6.24
N SER A 169 12.75 -1.14 -5.43
CA SER A 169 13.13 -0.10 -4.47
C SER A 169 13.30 1.29 -5.07
N ILE A 170 13.72 1.41 -6.33
CA ILE A 170 13.83 2.70 -7.02
C ILE A 170 12.44 3.30 -7.20
N THR A 171 11.46 2.46 -7.55
CA THR A 171 10.06 2.86 -7.69
C THR A 171 9.42 3.12 -6.33
N ASP A 172 9.65 2.24 -5.36
CA ASP A 172 9.09 2.29 -4.01
C ASP A 172 9.47 3.57 -3.27
N GLY A 173 10.72 4.01 -3.44
CA GLY A 173 11.20 5.28 -2.91
C GLY A 173 12.44 5.17 -2.02
N PHE A 174 13.21 4.08 -2.12
CA PHE A 174 14.38 3.84 -1.28
C PHE A 174 15.34 5.05 -1.25
N GLY A 175 15.70 5.49 -0.04
CA GLY A 175 16.49 6.69 0.20
C GLY A 175 15.70 8.00 0.30
N SER A 176 14.37 7.96 0.17
CA SER A 176 13.51 9.12 0.42
C SER A 176 13.45 9.47 1.90
N THR A 177 13.30 10.76 2.22
CA THR A 177 13.04 11.18 3.60
C THR A 177 11.61 10.77 3.96
N PRO A 178 11.40 10.01 5.06
CA PRO A 178 10.07 9.60 5.49
C PRO A 178 9.13 10.80 5.66
N GLY A 179 7.91 10.69 5.13
CA GLY A 179 6.86 11.71 5.23
C GLY A 179 7.09 12.99 4.44
N ALA A 180 8.18 13.10 3.65
CA ALA A 180 8.47 14.28 2.86
C ALA A 180 7.79 14.28 1.47
N ASP A 181 7.15 13.17 1.08
CA ASP A 181 6.43 13.01 -0.21
C ASP A 181 7.22 13.53 -1.41
N ARG A 182 8.48 13.10 -1.49
CA ARG A 182 9.48 13.53 -2.49
C ARG A 182 10.03 12.38 -3.35
N ARG A 183 9.31 11.25 -3.41
CA ARG A 183 9.66 10.14 -4.30
C ARG A 183 9.52 10.62 -5.75
N TRP A 184 10.15 9.95 -6.69
CA TRP A 184 10.01 10.35 -8.09
C TRP A 184 8.56 10.16 -8.60
N SER A 185 7.77 9.29 -7.96
CA SER A 185 6.32 9.19 -8.16
C SER A 185 5.60 10.50 -7.83
N ASP A 186 5.95 11.13 -6.71
CA ASP A 186 5.37 12.39 -6.24
C ASP A 186 5.79 13.56 -7.16
N ALA A 187 7.05 13.55 -7.60
CA ALA A 187 7.56 14.51 -8.57
C ALA A 187 6.89 14.36 -9.95
N LEU A 188 6.66 13.12 -10.40
CA LEU A 188 5.97 12.84 -11.66
C LEU A 188 4.51 13.28 -11.61
N ALA A 189 3.80 13.01 -10.50
CA ALA A 189 2.43 13.47 -10.30
C ALA A 189 2.36 14.99 -10.39
N SER A 190 3.27 15.68 -9.69
CA SER A 190 3.36 17.14 -9.70
C SER A 190 3.68 17.72 -11.09
N ARG A 191 4.58 17.07 -11.84
CA ARG A 191 5.01 17.53 -13.17
C ARG A 191 3.94 17.31 -14.24
N THR A 192 3.15 16.25 -14.13
CA THR A 192 2.17 15.86 -15.17
C THR A 192 0.75 16.29 -14.84
N GLY A 193 0.44 16.52 -13.56
CA GLY A 193 -0.94 16.73 -13.09
C GLY A 193 -1.83 15.50 -13.26
N ARG A 194 -1.25 14.30 -13.45
CA ARG A 194 -1.95 13.03 -13.63
C ARG A 194 -1.95 12.23 -12.31
N PRO A 195 -2.93 11.33 -12.10
CA PRO A 195 -2.84 10.35 -11.03
C PRO A 195 -1.60 9.47 -11.25
N VAL A 196 -0.74 9.33 -10.24
CA VAL A 196 0.45 8.50 -10.29
C VAL A 196 0.41 7.54 -9.12
N LEU A 197 0.47 6.26 -9.44
CA LEU A 197 0.23 5.15 -8.52
C LEU A 197 1.54 4.38 -8.35
N ASN A 198 2.08 4.41 -7.13
CA ASN A 198 3.34 3.74 -6.82
C ASN A 198 3.08 2.27 -6.45
N ALA A 199 3.39 1.36 -7.36
CA ALA A 199 3.36 -0.09 -7.17
C ALA A 199 4.79 -0.68 -7.04
N GLY A 200 5.71 0.10 -6.45
CA GLY A 200 7.02 -0.35 -6.03
C GLY A 200 6.95 -1.39 -4.92
N ILE A 201 7.98 -2.24 -4.84
CA ILE A 201 8.30 -3.05 -3.66
C ILE A 201 9.84 -3.10 -3.57
N GLY A 202 10.41 -2.65 -2.45
CA GLY A 202 11.85 -2.75 -2.19
C GLY A 202 12.42 -4.15 -2.52
N GLY A 203 13.48 -4.20 -3.34
CA GLY A 203 14.19 -5.43 -3.70
C GLY A 203 13.40 -6.45 -4.55
N ASN A 204 12.20 -6.10 -5.03
CA ASN A 204 11.35 -7.04 -5.77
C ASN A 204 12.03 -7.56 -7.03
N LEU A 205 11.81 -8.85 -7.31
CA LEU A 205 12.31 -9.53 -8.49
C LEU A 205 11.17 -9.72 -9.49
N LEU A 206 11.48 -9.71 -10.78
CA LEU A 206 10.50 -9.93 -11.85
C LEU A 206 10.03 -11.40 -11.87
N LEU A 207 10.97 -12.35 -11.74
CA LEU A 207 10.72 -13.77 -12.01
C LEU A 207 10.67 -14.66 -10.76
N ASN A 208 11.13 -14.16 -9.61
CA ASN A 208 11.30 -14.97 -8.39
C ASN A 208 10.58 -14.38 -7.18
N ASP A 209 9.95 -15.24 -6.39
CA ASP A 209 9.38 -14.84 -5.09
C ASP A 209 10.53 -14.69 -4.07
N SER A 210 10.40 -13.74 -3.13
CA SER A 210 11.32 -13.59 -2.01
C SER A 210 10.56 -13.45 -0.69
N ALA A 211 11.08 -14.08 0.35
CA ALA A 211 10.54 -13.94 1.71
C ALA A 211 10.66 -12.50 2.24
N TRP A 212 11.65 -11.74 1.75
CA TRP A 212 11.89 -10.34 2.13
C TRP A 212 11.31 -9.35 1.13
N TYR A 213 11.36 -9.69 -0.16
CA TYR A 213 11.03 -8.76 -1.25
C TYR A 213 9.71 -9.05 -1.98
N GLY A 214 8.88 -9.92 -1.40
CA GLY A 214 7.51 -10.17 -1.84
C GLY A 214 7.37 -11.11 -3.04
N GLU A 215 6.13 -11.22 -3.53
CA GLU A 215 5.80 -12.00 -4.74
C GLU A 215 6.48 -11.42 -5.98
N ARG A 216 6.91 -12.30 -6.89
CA ARG A 216 7.51 -11.91 -8.17
C ARG A 216 6.61 -10.99 -9.00
N GLY A 217 7.22 -10.08 -9.74
CA GLY A 217 6.55 -9.08 -10.55
C GLY A 217 5.46 -9.65 -11.47
N VAL A 218 5.78 -10.72 -12.22
CA VAL A 218 4.83 -11.35 -13.17
C VAL A 218 3.55 -11.87 -12.49
N ARG A 219 3.63 -12.25 -11.21
CA ARG A 219 2.50 -12.79 -10.44
C ARG A 219 1.60 -11.69 -9.89
N ARG A 220 2.19 -10.54 -9.52
CA ARG A 220 1.44 -9.42 -8.91
C ARG A 220 0.95 -8.39 -9.93
N PHE A 221 1.42 -8.39 -11.18
CA PHE A 221 1.08 -7.39 -12.19
C PHE A 221 -0.43 -7.18 -12.38
N ALA A 222 -1.21 -8.26 -12.45
CA ALA A 222 -2.67 -8.13 -12.60
C ALA A 222 -3.31 -7.42 -11.39
N ARG A 223 -2.84 -7.70 -10.17
CA ARG A 223 -3.35 -7.09 -8.93
C ARG A 223 -2.92 -5.63 -8.82
N ASP A 224 -1.64 -5.35 -9.02
CA ASP A 224 -1.02 -4.06 -8.72
C ASP A 224 -1.08 -3.07 -9.88
N VAL A 225 -1.52 -3.50 -11.07
CA VAL A 225 -1.67 -2.64 -12.26
C VAL A 225 -3.07 -2.74 -12.84
N LEU A 226 -3.47 -3.92 -13.34
CA LEU A 226 -4.66 -4.07 -14.19
C LEU A 226 -5.99 -3.90 -13.44
N ARG A 227 -6.01 -4.10 -12.11
CA ARG A 227 -7.20 -3.93 -11.27
C ARG A 227 -7.38 -2.51 -10.72
N LEU A 228 -6.44 -1.61 -10.98
CA LEU A 228 -6.52 -0.22 -10.54
C LEU A 228 -7.44 0.58 -11.47
N ALA A 229 -8.28 1.42 -10.88
CA ALA A 229 -9.31 2.15 -11.61
C ALA A 229 -8.74 3.41 -12.26
N GLY A 230 -9.07 3.63 -13.54
CA GLY A 230 -8.71 4.85 -14.26
C GLY A 230 -7.24 4.93 -14.68
N VAL A 231 -6.60 3.79 -14.93
CA VAL A 231 -5.22 3.68 -15.42
C VAL A 231 -5.20 3.46 -16.93
N ASP A 232 -4.36 4.20 -17.66
CA ASP A 232 -4.10 4.00 -19.09
C ASP A 232 -2.62 3.71 -19.40
N THR A 233 -1.73 4.00 -18.45
CA THR A 233 -0.27 3.97 -18.65
C THR A 233 0.38 3.15 -17.55
N VAL A 234 1.31 2.28 -17.95
CA VAL A 234 2.22 1.60 -17.02
C VAL A 234 3.66 1.93 -17.36
N VAL A 235 4.44 2.27 -16.34
CA VAL A 235 5.89 2.39 -16.42
C VAL A 235 6.48 1.23 -15.63
N VAL A 236 7.25 0.37 -16.31
CA VAL A 236 7.89 -0.78 -15.68
C VAL A 236 9.36 -0.47 -15.45
N LEU A 237 9.80 -0.53 -14.20
CA LEU A 237 11.20 -0.43 -13.79
C LEU A 237 11.51 -1.55 -12.79
N LEU A 238 11.76 -2.74 -13.33
CA LEU A 238 11.98 -3.98 -12.58
C LEU A 238 13.00 -4.86 -13.32
N GLY A 239 13.78 -5.66 -12.57
CA GLY A 239 14.80 -6.56 -13.13
C GLY A 239 16.21 -6.30 -12.59
N LEU A 240 16.46 -5.15 -11.96
CA LEU A 240 17.73 -4.82 -11.31
C LEU A 240 18.14 -5.91 -10.32
N ASN A 241 17.19 -6.35 -9.49
CA ASN A 241 17.43 -7.33 -8.44
C ASN A 241 17.61 -8.76 -8.98
N ASP A 242 16.91 -9.11 -10.07
CA ASP A 242 17.08 -10.41 -10.74
C ASP A 242 18.53 -10.62 -11.22
N ILE A 243 19.17 -9.55 -11.70
CA ILE A 243 20.58 -9.57 -12.11
C ILE A 243 21.49 -9.39 -10.89
N GLY A 244 21.29 -8.32 -10.11
CA GLY A 244 22.23 -7.89 -9.08
C GLY A 244 22.31 -8.81 -7.87
N PHE A 245 21.21 -9.48 -7.47
CA PHE A 245 21.26 -10.39 -6.32
C PHE A 245 22.11 -11.63 -6.59
N SER A 246 22.26 -12.03 -7.86
CA SER A 246 23.13 -13.14 -8.25
C SER A 246 24.61 -12.88 -7.97
N GLU A 247 25.00 -11.62 -7.77
CA GLU A 247 26.38 -11.20 -7.53
C GLU A 247 26.73 -11.11 -6.03
N THR A 248 25.81 -11.46 -5.12
CA THR A 248 26.01 -11.38 -3.67
C THR A 248 25.74 -12.69 -2.93
N ASP A 249 26.61 -12.98 -1.96
CA ASP A 249 26.51 -14.13 -1.05
C ASP A 249 25.88 -13.76 0.31
N VAL A 250 25.34 -12.55 0.46
CA VAL A 250 24.76 -12.10 1.74
C VAL A 250 23.42 -12.79 2.00
N GLN A 251 23.37 -13.54 3.09
CA GLN A 251 22.23 -14.38 3.50
C GLN A 251 21.60 -13.87 4.80
N PRO A 252 20.28 -14.07 5.01
CA PRO A 252 19.30 -14.69 4.11
C PRO A 252 18.61 -13.70 3.14
N THR A 253 18.94 -12.41 3.24
CA THR A 253 18.17 -11.32 2.66
C THR A 253 18.07 -11.38 1.13
N TYR A 254 19.17 -11.70 0.45
CA TYR A 254 19.25 -11.64 -1.02
C TYR A 254 18.93 -12.97 -1.70
N LYS A 255 18.11 -13.82 -1.08
CA LYS A 255 17.68 -15.08 -1.70
C LYS A 255 16.17 -15.07 -2.02
N PRO A 256 15.76 -15.78 -3.09
CA PRO A 256 16.60 -16.52 -4.03
C PRO A 256 17.41 -15.57 -4.94
N ALA A 257 18.66 -15.94 -5.23
CA ALA A 257 19.55 -15.24 -6.15
C ALA A 257 19.95 -16.21 -7.28
N PRO A 258 19.01 -16.58 -8.16
CA PRO A 258 19.37 -17.35 -9.34
C PRO A 258 20.29 -16.50 -10.22
N VAL A 259 21.24 -17.14 -10.90
CA VAL A 259 21.99 -16.48 -11.97
C VAL A 259 21.06 -16.34 -13.16
N VAL A 260 20.63 -15.12 -13.46
CA VAL A 260 19.73 -14.80 -14.57
C VAL A 260 20.40 -13.75 -15.44
N SER A 261 20.60 -14.07 -16.71
CA SER A 261 21.09 -13.13 -17.72
C SER A 261 20.00 -12.11 -18.09
N SER A 262 20.42 -10.96 -18.62
CA SER A 262 19.47 -9.99 -19.18
C SER A 262 18.61 -10.58 -20.30
N GLY A 263 19.15 -11.53 -21.08
CA GLY A 263 18.41 -12.25 -22.12
C GLY A 263 17.28 -13.11 -21.57
N GLU A 264 17.52 -13.79 -20.43
CA GLU A 264 16.47 -14.58 -19.75
C GLU A 264 15.40 -13.68 -19.12
N VAL A 265 15.79 -12.55 -18.51
CA VAL A 265 14.82 -11.56 -17.99
C VAL A 265 13.92 -11.01 -19.10
N ILE A 266 14.48 -10.73 -20.29
CA ILE A 266 13.72 -10.26 -21.46
C ILE A 266 12.85 -11.38 -22.05
N GLY A 267 13.33 -12.62 -22.03
CA GLY A 267 12.65 -13.78 -22.61
C GLY A 267 11.42 -14.23 -21.84
N GLY A 268 11.39 -14.02 -20.51
CA GLY A 268 10.30 -14.42 -19.61
C GLY A 268 10.43 -15.83 -19.06
#